data_AF-A0AAW0N930-F1
#
_entry.id   AF-A0AAW0N930-F1
#
_cell.length_a   1.000
_cell.length_b   1.000
_cell.length_c   1.000
_cell.angle_alpha   90.00
_cell.angle_beta   90.00
_cell.angle_gamma   90.00
#
_symmetry.space_group_name_H-M   'P 1'
#
loop_
_entity.id
_entity.type
_entity.pdbx_description
1 polymer ?
#
loop_
_entity_poly.entity_id
_entity_poly.type
_entity_poly.pdbx_seq_one_letter_code
_entity_poly.pdbx_strand_id
1 'polypeptide(L)'
;MEAMVKNVSSTVELLAVATHSDAVTRWDEETLSRAFHWTIYCEHIHARFHYNPVIRKLLERQLEMTNESLSIVFPNYTALCFTDLSRCQNLLLDGLLRNTHLPISVMKILFDKPKHLSNNGSSFEDAKGICSSIIETKSACKVLGNVNRPSALCPDAEVQAELFMEKLDLVLKQNSDNYGANQFLDSVLRGCDKDEEHFCAIIGSSLQTESTMDPKCMVILDWLKQKHNFLEGMCHSLPLSLLADMAEKHLGFRDMYSDVLKKWAKEIEYDINNREWTPVSKNHSVSFQNLTQHFVSLCKASISLRNFLETELQALKFSEGDFDVRGLSIWEDLLKYIFKEMARS
;
A
#
# COMPACT_ATOMS: atom_id res chain seq x y z
N MET A 1 18.20 -38.55 -22.25
CA MET A 1 17.49 -38.01 -21.07
C MET A 1 18.49 -37.72 -19.94
N GLU A 2 19.39 -38.64 -19.61
CA GLU A 2 20.45 -38.44 -18.60
C GLU A 2 21.32 -37.19 -18.82
N ALA A 3 21.76 -36.94 -20.06
CA ALA A 3 22.54 -35.74 -20.38
C ALA A 3 21.80 -34.43 -20.07
N MET A 4 20.47 -34.40 -20.28
CA MET A 4 19.65 -33.23 -19.99
C MET A 4 19.55 -32.98 -18.48
N VAL A 5 19.33 -34.04 -17.71
CA VAL A 5 19.26 -34.00 -16.24
C VAL A 5 20.59 -33.54 -15.65
N LYS A 6 21.71 -34.06 -16.17
CA LYS A 6 23.07 -33.63 -15.78
C LYS A 6 23.31 -32.15 -16.08
N ASN A 7 22.93 -31.68 -17.26
CA ASN A 7 23.09 -30.29 -17.65
C ASN A 7 22.29 -29.33 -16.74
N VAL A 8 21.09 -29.74 -16.30
CA VAL A 8 20.31 -28.96 -15.32
C VAL A 8 21.04 -28.89 -13.98
N SER A 9 21.57 -30.01 -13.47
CA SER A 9 22.40 -30.01 -12.24
C SER A 9 23.59 -29.04 -12.37
N SER A 10 24.35 -29.15 -13.45
CA SER A 10 25.51 -28.28 -13.69
C SER A 10 25.15 -26.81 -13.82
N THR A 11 23.97 -26.49 -14.36
CA THR A 11 23.50 -25.09 -14.45
C THR A 11 23.09 -24.56 -13.07
N VAL A 12 22.49 -25.40 -12.22
CA VAL A 12 22.14 -25.02 -10.84
C VAL A 12 23.38 -24.83 -9.98
N GLU A 13 24.38 -25.70 -10.12
CA GLU A 13 25.71 -25.52 -9.49
C GLU A 13 26.36 -24.21 -9.94
N LEU A 14 26.30 -23.90 -11.24
CA LEU A 14 26.79 -22.63 -11.79
C LEU A 14 26.08 -21.42 -11.16
N LEU A 15 24.76 -21.47 -10.97
CA LEU A 15 24.00 -20.40 -10.29
C LEU A 15 24.44 -20.22 -8.83
N ALA A 16 24.66 -21.33 -8.11
CA ALA A 16 25.16 -21.30 -6.74
C ALA A 16 26.57 -20.69 -6.67
N VAL A 17 27.47 -21.10 -7.58
CA VAL A 17 28.82 -20.52 -7.68
C VAL A 17 28.77 -19.03 -8.00
N ALA A 18 27.92 -18.62 -8.94
CA ALA A 18 27.75 -17.22 -9.32
C ALA A 18 27.33 -16.34 -8.13
N THR A 19 26.51 -16.89 -7.23
CA THR A 19 25.93 -16.15 -6.10
C THR A 19 26.80 -16.18 -4.85
N HIS A 20 27.46 -17.31 -4.57
CA HIS A 20 28.03 -17.59 -3.24
C HIS A 20 29.54 -17.84 -3.24
N SER A 21 30.19 -17.97 -4.40
CA SER A 21 31.63 -18.29 -4.47
C SER A 21 32.47 -17.11 -4.93
N ASP A 22 33.69 -17.03 -4.40
CA ASP A 22 34.77 -16.16 -4.84
C ASP A 22 35.36 -16.58 -6.20
N ALA A 23 35.00 -17.75 -6.74
CA ALA A 23 35.42 -18.21 -8.06
C ALA A 23 35.01 -17.24 -9.18
N VAL A 24 33.97 -16.42 -8.93
CA VAL A 24 33.52 -15.34 -9.83
C VAL A 24 34.61 -14.30 -10.11
N THR A 25 35.60 -14.15 -9.21
CA THR A 25 36.76 -13.27 -9.43
C THR A 25 37.55 -13.59 -10.70
N ARG A 26 37.51 -14.86 -11.13
CA ARG A 26 38.25 -15.36 -12.30
C ARG A 26 37.40 -15.40 -13.57
N TRP A 27 36.14 -14.95 -13.51
CA TRP A 27 35.27 -14.98 -14.67
C TRP A 27 35.71 -13.93 -15.68
N ASP A 28 35.76 -14.35 -16.93
CA ASP A 28 35.99 -13.53 -18.10
C ASP A 28 34.72 -13.44 -18.95
N GLU A 29 34.82 -12.70 -20.06
CA GLU A 29 33.71 -12.51 -20.99
C GLU A 29 33.16 -13.85 -21.54
N GLU A 30 34.05 -14.80 -21.85
CA GLU A 30 33.65 -16.10 -22.38
C GLU A 30 32.92 -16.96 -21.34
N THR A 31 33.42 -16.96 -20.10
CA THR A 31 32.80 -17.68 -18.98
C THR A 31 31.42 -17.11 -18.68
N LEU A 32 31.29 -15.78 -18.65
CA LEU A 32 30.02 -15.10 -18.45
C LEU A 32 29.03 -15.40 -19.58
N SER A 33 29.47 -15.32 -20.84
CA SER A 33 28.66 -15.65 -21.99
C SER A 33 28.18 -17.10 -21.90
N ARG A 34 29.08 -18.05 -21.63
CA ARG A 34 28.74 -19.48 -21.48
C ARG A 34 27.75 -19.72 -20.34
N ALA A 35 27.90 -19.02 -19.22
CA ALA A 35 26.98 -19.09 -18.10
C ALA A 35 25.54 -18.72 -18.53
N PHE A 36 25.38 -17.65 -19.30
CA PHE A 36 24.07 -17.25 -19.83
C PHE A 36 23.52 -18.20 -20.90
N HIS A 37 24.36 -18.85 -21.70
CA HIS A 37 23.88 -19.88 -22.61
C HIS A 37 23.30 -21.09 -21.87
N TRP A 38 23.88 -21.46 -20.72
CA TRP A 38 23.34 -22.53 -19.88
C TRP A 38 22.00 -22.16 -19.25
N THR A 39 21.81 -20.91 -18.84
CA THR A 39 20.51 -20.46 -18.30
C THR A 39 19.43 -20.41 -19.37
N ILE A 40 19.73 -19.94 -20.58
CA ILE A 40 18.83 -20.01 -21.74
C ILE A 40 18.43 -21.45 -22.04
N TYR A 41 19.39 -22.37 -21.98
CA TYR A 41 19.12 -23.79 -22.18
C TYR A 41 18.12 -24.35 -21.14
N CYS A 42 18.27 -23.99 -19.87
CA CYS A 42 17.31 -24.35 -18.82
C CYS A 42 15.91 -23.77 -19.05
N GLU A 43 15.82 -22.53 -19.52
CA GLU A 43 14.55 -21.91 -19.87
C GLU A 43 13.87 -22.62 -21.05
N HIS A 44 14.64 -23.02 -22.06
CA HIS A 44 14.12 -23.85 -23.16
C HIS A 44 13.64 -25.22 -22.69
N ILE A 45 14.35 -25.85 -21.74
CA ILE A 45 13.89 -27.12 -21.12
C ILE A 45 12.55 -26.89 -20.43
N HIS A 46 12.44 -25.83 -19.61
CA HIS A 46 11.20 -25.50 -18.92
C HIS A 46 10.06 -25.28 -19.93
N ALA A 47 10.25 -24.41 -20.92
CA ALA A 47 9.26 -24.12 -21.96
C ALA A 47 8.81 -25.38 -22.70
N ARG A 48 9.73 -26.31 -22.99
CA ARG A 48 9.41 -27.55 -23.72
C ARG A 48 8.73 -28.62 -22.87
N PHE A 49 9.07 -28.73 -21.58
CA PHE A 49 8.69 -29.88 -20.76
C PHE A 49 7.78 -29.55 -19.57
N HIS A 50 7.40 -28.30 -19.36
CA HIS A 50 6.54 -27.92 -18.23
C HIS A 50 5.16 -28.62 -18.22
N TYR A 51 4.60 -28.94 -19.40
CA TYR A 51 3.36 -29.72 -19.52
C TYR A 51 3.58 -31.24 -19.57
N ASN A 52 4.82 -31.74 -19.56
CA ASN A 52 5.11 -33.17 -19.56
C ASN A 52 5.39 -33.67 -18.13
N PRO A 53 4.43 -34.34 -17.46
CA PRO A 53 4.56 -34.68 -16.04
C PRO A 53 5.67 -35.70 -15.75
N VAL A 54 5.98 -36.59 -16.71
CA VAL A 54 7.00 -37.62 -16.53
C VAL A 54 8.40 -37.00 -16.51
N ILE A 55 8.69 -36.15 -17.50
CA ILE A 55 9.99 -35.49 -17.61
C ILE A 55 10.16 -34.45 -16.51
N ARG A 56 9.09 -33.71 -16.20
CA ARG A 56 9.07 -32.74 -15.09
C ARG A 56 9.45 -33.39 -13.76
N LYS A 57 8.84 -34.52 -13.40
CA LYS A 57 9.12 -35.21 -12.14
C LYS A 57 10.57 -35.71 -12.05
N LEU A 58 11.16 -36.12 -13.18
CA LEU A 58 12.58 -36.51 -13.24
C LEU A 58 13.50 -35.31 -13.02
N LEU A 59 13.17 -34.15 -13.59
CA LEU A 59 13.91 -32.91 -13.41
C LEU A 59 13.77 -32.38 -11.98
N GLU A 60 12.57 -32.40 -11.41
CA GLU A 60 12.31 -32.02 -10.01
C GLU A 60 13.12 -32.88 -9.04
N ARG A 61 13.14 -34.21 -9.23
CA ARG A 61 13.96 -35.10 -8.39
C ARG A 61 15.46 -34.80 -8.50
N GLN A 62 15.94 -34.45 -9.69
CA GLN A 62 17.34 -34.05 -9.83
C GLN A 62 17.62 -32.72 -9.13
N LEU A 63 16.73 -31.74 -9.27
CA LEU A 63 16.86 -30.46 -8.58
C LEU A 63 16.90 -30.64 -7.07
N GLU A 64 16.05 -31.50 -6.50
CA GLU A 64 16.07 -31.84 -5.08
C GLU A 64 17.45 -32.39 -4.65
N MET A 65 17.98 -33.38 -5.36
CA MET A 65 19.30 -33.95 -5.05
C MET A 65 20.43 -32.91 -5.15
N THR A 66 20.40 -32.06 -6.18
CA THR A 66 21.40 -31.00 -6.37
C THR A 66 21.26 -29.93 -5.27
N ASN A 67 20.03 -29.54 -4.90
CA ASN A 67 19.76 -28.58 -3.83
C ASN A 67 20.26 -29.07 -2.48
N GLU A 68 20.01 -30.34 -2.14
CA GLU A 68 20.52 -30.96 -0.92
C GLU A 68 22.05 -30.89 -0.87
N SER A 69 22.71 -31.29 -1.97
CA SER A 69 24.17 -31.23 -2.08
C SER A 69 24.71 -29.80 -1.95
N LEU A 70 24.05 -28.81 -2.55
CA LEU A 70 24.50 -27.42 -2.52
C LEU A 70 24.24 -26.75 -1.18
N SER A 71 23.17 -27.11 -0.47
CA SER A 71 22.85 -26.60 0.86
C SER A 71 23.91 -26.94 1.92
N ILE A 72 24.61 -28.06 1.71
CA ILE A 72 25.74 -28.49 2.57
C ILE A 72 26.96 -27.61 2.30
N VAL A 73 27.18 -27.22 1.05
CA VAL A 73 28.37 -26.47 0.61
C VAL A 73 28.20 -24.96 0.84
N PHE A 74 26.99 -24.44 0.69
CA PHE A 74 26.69 -23.01 0.72
C PHE A 74 25.63 -22.70 1.79
N PRO A 75 26.01 -22.13 2.96
CA PRO A 75 25.10 -21.91 4.10
C PRO A 75 23.89 -21.01 3.82
N ASN A 76 23.99 -20.13 2.82
CA ASN A 76 22.93 -19.18 2.43
C ASN A 76 22.29 -19.53 1.08
N TYR A 77 22.41 -20.78 0.65
CA TYR A 77 21.85 -21.24 -0.62
C TYR A 77 20.32 -21.24 -0.60
N THR A 78 19.73 -20.67 -1.65
CA THR A 78 18.28 -20.72 -1.87
C THR A 78 17.97 -21.89 -2.80
N ALA A 79 17.21 -22.88 -2.31
CA ALA A 79 16.84 -24.04 -3.10
C ALA A 79 15.98 -23.64 -4.31
N LEU A 80 16.36 -24.11 -5.50
CA LEU A 80 15.64 -23.84 -6.74
C LEU A 80 14.57 -24.89 -7.01
N CYS A 81 13.39 -24.45 -7.44
CA CYS A 81 12.30 -25.32 -7.87
C CYS A 81 12.18 -25.35 -9.40
N PHE A 82 11.36 -26.25 -9.93
CA PHE A 82 11.21 -26.40 -11.38
C PHE A 82 10.73 -25.12 -12.08
N THR A 83 9.86 -24.32 -11.43
CA THR A 83 9.38 -23.06 -12.00
C THR A 83 10.48 -22.01 -12.10
N ASP A 84 11.51 -22.07 -11.25
CA ASP A 84 12.65 -21.16 -11.30
C ASP A 84 13.48 -21.34 -12.58
N LEU A 85 13.41 -22.52 -13.20
CA LEU A 85 14.05 -22.79 -14.48
C LEU A 85 13.54 -21.87 -15.61
N SER A 86 12.33 -21.32 -15.48
CA SER A 86 11.76 -20.37 -16.44
C SER A 86 12.39 -18.98 -16.38
N ARG A 87 13.17 -18.69 -15.33
CA ARG A 87 13.77 -17.37 -15.07
C ARG A 87 15.26 -17.50 -14.72
N CYS A 88 15.93 -18.57 -15.18
CA CYS A 88 17.34 -18.82 -14.88
C CYS A 88 18.26 -17.66 -15.30
N GLN A 89 17.94 -16.97 -16.39
CA GLN A 89 18.67 -15.78 -16.84
C GLN A 89 18.66 -14.70 -15.75
N ASN A 90 17.49 -14.45 -15.16
CA ASN A 90 17.30 -13.44 -14.12
C ASN A 90 17.97 -13.84 -12.81
N LEU A 91 17.92 -15.13 -12.45
CA LEU A 91 18.54 -15.67 -11.25
C LEU A 91 20.07 -15.58 -11.31
N LEU A 92 20.66 -15.83 -12.49
CA LEU A 92 22.09 -15.64 -12.68
C LEU A 92 22.49 -14.17 -12.54
N LEU A 93 21.71 -13.25 -13.12
CA LEU A 93 21.99 -11.83 -13.00
C LEU A 93 21.87 -11.32 -11.56
N ASP A 94 20.77 -11.65 -10.87
CA ASP A 94 20.57 -11.29 -9.45
C ASP A 94 21.67 -11.89 -8.57
N GLY A 95 22.05 -13.14 -8.81
CA GLY A 95 23.14 -13.82 -8.12
C GLY A 95 24.48 -13.12 -8.29
N LEU A 96 24.85 -12.76 -9.53
CA LEU A 96 26.08 -12.04 -9.82
C LEU A 96 26.11 -10.65 -9.18
N LEU A 97 25.00 -9.90 -9.24
CA LEU A 97 24.93 -8.55 -8.68
C LEU A 97 24.96 -8.53 -7.14
N ARG A 98 24.54 -9.62 -6.50
CA ARG A 98 24.64 -9.79 -5.02
C ARG A 98 26.02 -10.27 -4.57
N ASN A 99 26.82 -10.84 -5.48
CA ASN A 99 28.12 -11.38 -5.14
C ASN A 99 29.16 -10.24 -4.99
N THR A 100 29.68 -10.08 -3.77
CA THR A 100 30.69 -9.05 -3.42
C THR A 100 32.03 -9.25 -4.12
N HIS A 101 32.28 -10.44 -4.66
CA HIS A 101 33.51 -10.79 -5.37
C HIS A 101 33.42 -10.57 -6.89
N LEU A 102 32.30 -10.03 -7.40
CA LEU A 102 32.14 -9.76 -8.82
C LEU A 102 33.17 -8.70 -9.31
N PRO A 103 34.03 -9.03 -10.28
CA PRO A 103 34.98 -8.08 -10.83
C PRO A 103 34.28 -6.92 -11.56
N ILE A 104 34.81 -5.71 -11.42
CA ILE A 104 34.32 -4.52 -12.14
C ILE A 104 34.39 -4.72 -13.66
N SER A 105 35.36 -5.50 -14.17
CA SER A 105 35.45 -5.86 -15.59
C SER A 105 34.23 -6.65 -16.07
N VAL A 106 33.78 -7.64 -15.29
CA VAL A 106 32.58 -8.44 -15.59
C VAL A 106 31.33 -7.58 -15.45
N MET A 107 31.26 -6.74 -14.41
CA MET A 107 30.17 -5.79 -14.23
C MET A 107 30.04 -4.83 -15.43
N LYS A 108 31.15 -4.31 -15.95
CA LYS A 108 31.15 -3.52 -17.18
C LYS A 108 30.64 -4.31 -18.38
N ILE A 109 31.07 -5.56 -18.56
CA ILE A 109 30.56 -6.41 -19.66
C ILE A 109 29.04 -6.61 -19.57
N LEU A 110 28.49 -6.77 -18.36
CA LEU A 110 27.05 -6.90 -18.14
C LEU A 110 26.26 -5.66 -18.58
N PHE A 111 26.80 -4.46 -18.39
CA PHE A 111 26.07 -3.20 -18.62
C PHE A 111 26.48 -2.42 -19.88
N ASP A 112 27.68 -2.64 -20.43
CA ASP A 112 28.24 -1.84 -21.54
C ASP A 112 27.96 -2.44 -22.92
N LYS A 113 27.52 -3.70 -23.04
CA LYS A 113 27.34 -4.36 -24.35
C LYS A 113 25.86 -4.48 -24.76
N PRO A 114 25.33 -3.55 -25.57
CA PRO A 114 24.03 -3.71 -26.20
C PRO A 114 24.13 -4.80 -27.27
N LYS A 115 23.67 -6.01 -26.93
CA LYS A 115 23.58 -7.21 -27.79
C LYS A 115 24.93 -7.79 -28.21
N HIS A 116 25.35 -8.85 -27.53
CA HIS A 116 26.19 -9.85 -28.20
C HIS A 116 25.32 -10.61 -29.21
N LEU A 117 25.47 -10.25 -30.48
CA LEU A 117 25.11 -11.10 -31.61
C LEU A 117 26.00 -12.34 -31.54
N SER A 118 25.53 -13.39 -30.87
CA SER A 118 26.04 -14.72 -31.18
C SER A 118 25.60 -15.04 -32.61
N ASN A 119 26.54 -15.51 -33.43
CA ASN A 119 26.34 -15.85 -34.84
C ASN A 119 25.33 -17.01 -35.05
N ASN A 120 24.65 -17.47 -33.99
CA ASN A 120 23.78 -18.64 -33.94
C ASN A 120 22.36 -18.33 -33.44
N GLY A 121 21.89 -17.08 -33.54
CA GLY A 121 20.45 -16.77 -33.43
C GLY A 121 19.82 -16.86 -32.04
N SER A 122 20.56 -17.21 -30.99
CA SER A 122 20.12 -17.09 -29.59
C SER A 122 20.86 -15.94 -28.92
N SER A 123 20.24 -14.76 -28.87
CA SER A 123 20.73 -13.63 -28.07
C SER A 123 20.18 -13.73 -26.64
N PHE A 124 21.05 -13.72 -25.65
CA PHE A 124 20.67 -13.43 -24.26
C PHE A 124 20.14 -11.99 -24.19
N GLU A 125 19.04 -11.75 -23.47
CA GLU A 125 18.57 -10.37 -23.23
C GLU A 125 19.67 -9.60 -22.50
N ASP A 126 20.07 -8.45 -23.04
CA ASP A 126 21.02 -7.56 -22.38
C ASP A 126 20.63 -7.38 -20.89
N ALA A 127 21.60 -7.32 -19.96
CA ALA A 127 21.30 -7.12 -18.54
C ALA A 127 20.42 -5.88 -18.33
N LYS A 128 20.52 -4.87 -19.21
CA LYS A 128 19.60 -3.73 -19.25
C LYS A 128 18.14 -4.13 -19.57
N GLY A 129 17.92 -5.06 -20.50
CA GLY A 129 16.60 -5.61 -20.83
C GLY A 129 16.01 -6.41 -19.67
N ILE A 130 16.83 -7.27 -19.04
CA ILE A 130 16.42 -8.02 -17.85
C ILE A 130 16.09 -7.09 -16.69
N CYS A 131 16.94 -6.09 -16.41
CA CYS A 131 16.65 -5.08 -15.39
C CYS A 131 15.36 -4.31 -15.70
N SER A 132 15.09 -3.99 -16.98
CA SER A 132 13.85 -3.33 -17.38
C SER A 132 12.64 -4.22 -17.09
N SER A 133 12.69 -5.52 -17.44
CA SER A 133 11.64 -6.49 -17.12
C SER A 133 11.43 -6.67 -15.61
N ILE A 134 12.51 -6.68 -14.82
CA ILE A 134 12.42 -6.74 -13.35
C ILE A 134 11.79 -5.46 -12.79
N ILE A 135 12.19 -4.29 -13.29
CA ILE A 135 11.62 -3.00 -12.90
C ILE A 135 10.13 -2.97 -13.26
N GLU A 136 9.77 -3.33 -14.50
CA GLU A 136 8.38 -3.41 -14.97
C GLU A 136 7.56 -4.38 -14.12
N THR A 137 8.07 -5.58 -13.86
CA THR A 137 7.37 -6.59 -13.05
C THR A 137 7.23 -6.14 -11.60
N LYS A 138 8.26 -5.53 -11.01
CA LYS A 138 8.20 -5.00 -9.64
C LYS A 138 7.25 -3.80 -9.55
N SER A 139 7.22 -2.96 -10.59
CA SER A 139 6.30 -1.83 -10.70
C SER A 139 4.87 -2.32 -10.88
N ALA A 140 4.64 -3.31 -11.75
CA ALA A 140 3.37 -4.00 -11.93
C ALA A 140 2.93 -4.69 -10.63
N CYS A 141 3.80 -5.38 -9.91
CA CYS A 141 3.48 -5.97 -8.61
C CYS A 141 3.20 -4.92 -7.53
N LYS A 142 3.82 -3.73 -7.58
CA LYS A 142 3.50 -2.63 -6.66
C LYS A 142 2.12 -2.05 -6.99
N VAL A 143 1.84 -1.81 -8.28
CA VAL A 143 0.53 -1.34 -8.76
C VAL A 143 -0.57 -2.36 -8.48
N LEU A 144 -0.37 -3.62 -8.84
CA LEU A 144 -1.32 -4.73 -8.67
C LEU A 144 -1.41 -5.21 -7.21
N GLY A 145 -0.35 -5.09 -6.43
CA GLY A 145 -0.37 -5.36 -5.00
C GLY A 145 -1.29 -4.38 -4.25
N ASN A 146 -1.38 -3.15 -4.74
CA ASN A 146 -2.32 -2.15 -4.24
C ASN A 146 -3.76 -2.37 -4.74
N VAL A 147 -4.00 -3.14 -5.81
CA VAL A 147 -5.37 -3.44 -6.30
C VAL A 147 -6.17 -4.31 -5.32
N ASN A 148 -5.50 -5.08 -4.45
CA ASN A 148 -6.17 -5.89 -3.42
C ASN A 148 -6.39 -5.15 -2.09
N ARG A 149 -5.95 -3.90 -1.97
CA ARG A 149 -6.37 -3.02 -0.88
C ARG A 149 -7.47 -2.12 -1.46
N PRO A 150 -8.71 -2.17 -0.96
CA PRO A 150 -9.71 -1.19 -1.37
C PRO A 150 -9.24 0.18 -0.87
N SER A 151 -8.46 0.88 -1.70
CA SER A 151 -8.15 2.28 -1.49
C SER A 151 -9.42 3.09 -1.73
N ALA A 152 -9.86 3.82 -0.72
CA ALA A 152 -11.03 4.69 -0.83
C ALA A 152 -10.70 6.00 -1.58
N LEU A 153 -9.42 6.24 -1.93
CA LEU A 153 -8.91 7.49 -2.48
C LEU A 153 -8.10 7.26 -3.77
N CYS A 154 -7.75 8.36 -4.46
CA CYS A 154 -6.96 8.31 -5.69
C CYS A 154 -5.55 7.76 -5.40
N PRO A 155 -4.98 6.84 -6.22
CA PRO A 155 -3.63 6.28 -6.03
C PRO A 155 -2.52 7.33 -5.91
N ASP A 156 -2.72 8.51 -6.50
CA ASP A 156 -1.80 9.64 -6.39
C ASP A 156 -1.74 10.21 -4.96
N ALA A 157 -2.89 10.28 -4.27
CA ALA A 157 -2.96 10.75 -2.89
C ALA A 157 -2.24 9.81 -1.91
N GLU A 158 -2.23 8.50 -2.18
CA GLU A 158 -1.51 7.53 -1.34
C GLU A 158 0.00 7.68 -1.45
N VAL A 159 0.53 7.80 -2.68
CA VAL A 159 1.97 8.00 -2.90
C VAL A 159 2.42 9.33 -2.30
N GLN A 160 1.60 10.37 -2.46
CA GLN A 160 1.88 11.66 -1.86
C GLN A 160 1.78 11.64 -0.34
N ALA A 161 0.88 10.83 0.24
CA ALA A 161 0.82 10.60 1.69
C ALA A 161 2.08 9.91 2.22
N GLU A 162 2.62 8.90 1.52
CA GLU A 162 3.90 8.28 1.91
C GLU A 162 5.04 9.30 1.92
N LEU A 163 5.18 10.09 0.83
CA LEU A 163 6.20 11.14 0.74
C LEU A 163 6.01 12.22 1.80
N PHE A 164 4.76 12.61 2.04
CA PHE A 164 4.40 13.59 3.06
C PHE A 164 4.78 13.11 4.46
N MET A 165 4.48 11.85 4.80
CA MET A 165 4.83 11.26 6.09
C MET A 165 6.34 11.11 6.26
N GLU A 166 7.09 10.77 5.21
CA GLU A 166 8.55 10.74 5.24
C GLU A 166 9.14 12.14 5.50
N LYS A 167 8.60 13.17 4.85
CA LYS A 167 9.02 14.56 5.07
C LYS A 167 8.67 15.04 6.47
N LEU A 168 7.48 14.71 6.97
CA LEU A 168 7.05 15.05 8.32
C LEU A 168 7.97 14.41 9.37
N ASP A 169 8.35 13.15 9.17
CA ASP A 169 9.32 12.45 10.03
C ASP A 169 10.69 13.14 10.07
N LEU A 170 11.19 13.60 8.92
CA LEU A 170 12.44 14.38 8.88
C LEU A 170 12.33 15.69 9.66
N VAL A 171 11.20 16.39 9.56
CA VAL A 171 10.96 17.63 10.31
C VAL A 171 10.87 17.39 11.82
N LEU A 172 10.24 16.29 12.24
CA LEU A 172 10.15 15.86 13.64
C LEU A 172 11.51 15.41 14.20
N LYS A 173 12.39 14.85 13.37
CA LYS A 173 13.75 14.50 13.80
C LYS A 173 14.66 15.73 13.93
N GLN A 174 14.40 16.78 13.16
CA GLN A 174 15.19 18.01 13.18
C GLN A 174 14.76 18.99 14.26
N ASN A 175 13.49 18.95 14.67
CA ASN A 175 12.94 19.84 15.69
C ASN A 175 12.44 19.02 16.88
N SER A 176 12.89 19.34 18.10
CA SER A 176 12.41 18.68 19.32
C SER A 176 10.92 18.95 19.63
N ASP A 177 10.34 19.98 18.99
CA ASP A 177 9.04 20.52 19.35
C ASP A 177 8.06 20.45 18.17
N ASN A 178 6.78 20.17 18.48
CA ASN A 178 5.68 20.08 17.50
C ASN A 178 5.45 21.38 16.70
N TYR A 179 6.05 22.50 17.12
CA TYR A 179 5.95 23.79 16.43
C TYR A 179 6.49 23.73 14.99
N GLY A 180 7.64 23.10 14.77
CA GLY A 180 8.24 22.97 13.43
C GLY A 180 7.38 22.14 12.48
N ALA A 181 6.78 21.08 13.00
CA ALA A 181 5.85 20.25 12.25
C ALA A 181 4.55 20.99 11.91
N ASN A 182 3.96 21.72 12.87
CA ASN A 182 2.77 22.55 12.61
C ASN A 182 3.05 23.65 11.57
N GLN A 183 4.23 24.27 11.61
CA GLN A 183 4.64 25.25 10.61
C GLN A 183 4.79 24.63 9.22
N PHE A 184 5.31 23.41 9.14
CA PHE A 184 5.38 22.64 7.89
C PHE A 184 3.97 22.36 7.36
N LEU A 185 3.05 21.84 8.18
CA LEU A 185 1.66 21.58 7.81
C LEU A 185 0.95 22.86 7.32
N ASP A 186 1.13 23.97 8.02
CA ASP A 186 0.58 25.27 7.62
C ASP A 186 1.22 25.81 6.32
N SER A 187 2.47 25.46 6.04
CA SER A 187 3.12 25.82 4.77
C SER A 187 2.58 24.99 3.62
N VAL A 188 2.32 23.69 3.83
CA VAL A 188 1.74 22.80 2.82
C VAL A 188 0.31 23.22 2.53
N LEU A 189 -0.51 23.46 3.56
CA LEU A 189 -1.89 23.92 3.39
C LEU A 189 -1.96 25.20 2.55
N ARG A 190 -1.14 26.22 2.86
CA ARG A 190 -1.07 27.47 2.07
C ARG A 190 -0.56 27.27 0.64
N GLY A 191 0.29 26.27 0.44
CA GLY A 191 0.74 25.87 -0.91
C GLY A 191 -0.39 25.22 -1.73
N CYS A 192 -1.43 24.74 -1.07
CA CYS A 192 -2.57 24.02 -1.63
C CYS A 192 -3.83 24.89 -1.78
N ASP A 193 -3.74 26.23 -1.74
CA ASP A 193 -4.89 27.18 -1.82
C ASP A 193 -5.89 26.96 -2.98
N LYS A 194 -5.55 26.13 -3.99
CA LYS A 194 -6.43 25.78 -5.12
C LYS A 194 -6.93 24.33 -5.12
N ASP A 195 -6.39 23.47 -4.26
CA ASP A 195 -6.66 22.02 -4.21
C ASP A 195 -6.72 21.52 -2.74
N GLU A 196 -7.50 22.21 -1.89
CA GLU A 196 -7.68 21.80 -0.49
C GLU A 196 -8.30 20.40 -0.36
N GLU A 197 -9.18 20.01 -1.28
CA GLU A 197 -9.78 18.66 -1.34
C GLU A 197 -8.72 17.56 -1.53
N HIS A 198 -7.71 17.83 -2.37
CA HIS A 198 -6.60 16.92 -2.58
C HIS A 198 -5.72 16.80 -1.34
N PHE A 199 -5.48 17.92 -0.64
CA PHE A 199 -4.75 17.88 0.63
C PHE A 199 -5.53 17.14 1.72
N CYS A 200 -6.86 17.25 1.76
CA CYS A 200 -7.72 16.42 2.61
C CYS A 200 -7.50 14.92 2.32
N ALA A 201 -7.43 14.53 1.04
CA ALA A 201 -7.17 13.14 0.64
C ALA A 201 -5.77 12.65 1.09
N ILE A 202 -4.75 13.50 1.01
CA ILE A 202 -3.39 13.18 1.50
C ILE A 202 -3.40 12.94 3.01
N ILE A 203 -4.05 13.83 3.79
CA ILE A 203 -4.16 13.69 5.25
C ILE A 203 -4.95 12.42 5.61
N GLY A 204 -6.08 12.18 4.94
CA GLY A 204 -6.89 10.99 5.15
C GLY A 204 -6.13 9.69 4.88
N SER A 205 -5.37 9.64 3.78
CA SER A 205 -4.53 8.48 3.42
C SER A 205 -3.38 8.28 4.41
N SER A 206 -2.79 9.36 4.91
CA SER A 206 -1.72 9.33 5.90
C SER A 206 -2.19 8.70 7.22
N LEU A 207 -3.37 9.11 7.70
CA LEU A 207 -3.97 8.58 8.92
C LEU A 207 -4.49 7.14 8.76
N GLN A 208 -4.80 6.69 7.53
CA GLN A 208 -5.27 5.33 7.28
C GLN A 208 -4.13 4.29 7.29
N THR A 209 -2.94 4.70 6.84
CA THR A 209 -1.80 3.80 6.59
C THR A 209 -0.97 3.50 7.84
N GLU A 210 -0.87 4.48 8.74
CA GLU A 210 0.07 4.45 9.86
C GLU A 210 -0.56 4.01 11.18
N SER A 211 0.29 3.57 12.12
CA SER A 211 -0.13 3.08 13.43
C SER A 211 -0.75 4.20 14.30
N THR A 212 -1.68 3.83 15.18
CA THR A 212 -2.38 4.75 16.10
C THR A 212 -1.47 5.42 17.13
N MET A 213 -0.28 4.84 17.36
CA MET A 213 0.73 5.36 18.30
C MET A 213 1.92 6.02 17.59
N ASP A 214 1.84 6.22 16.27
CA ASP A 214 2.89 6.90 15.53
C ASP A 214 2.91 8.41 15.89
N PRO A 215 4.06 8.98 16.33
CA PRO A 215 4.16 10.39 16.66
C PRO A 215 3.76 11.32 15.50
N LYS A 216 3.95 10.88 14.25
CA LYS A 216 3.52 11.63 13.05
C LYS A 216 2.00 11.79 13.01
N CYS A 217 1.26 10.73 13.31
CA CYS A 217 -0.20 10.74 13.38
C CYS A 217 -0.69 11.66 14.51
N MET A 218 -0.07 11.58 15.68
CA MET A 218 -0.45 12.42 16.83
C MET A 218 -0.30 13.91 16.52
N VAL A 219 0.79 14.30 15.85
CA VAL A 219 1.03 15.68 15.43
C VAL A 219 -0.01 16.17 14.41
N ILE A 220 -0.39 15.31 13.45
CA ILE A 220 -1.46 15.63 12.49
C ILE A 220 -2.80 15.83 13.23
N LEU A 221 -3.13 14.97 14.19
CA LEU A 221 -4.37 15.08 14.96
C LEU A 221 -4.41 16.35 15.82
N ASP A 222 -3.29 16.69 16.48
CA ASP A 222 -3.16 17.93 17.26
C ASP A 222 -3.28 19.18 16.37
N TRP A 223 -2.74 19.12 15.15
CA TRP A 223 -2.86 20.19 14.16
C TRP A 223 -4.30 20.32 13.64
N LEU A 224 -4.97 19.20 13.31
CA LEU A 224 -6.37 19.18 12.89
C LEU A 224 -7.29 19.80 13.97
N LYS A 225 -7.01 19.53 15.24
CA LYS A 225 -7.74 20.12 16.37
C LYS A 225 -7.66 21.65 16.40
N GLN A 226 -6.58 22.24 15.90
CA GLN A 226 -6.40 23.69 15.83
C GLN A 226 -7.02 24.30 14.56
N LYS A 227 -7.22 23.51 13.50
CA LYS A 227 -7.71 23.96 12.19
C LYS A 227 -9.15 23.52 11.95
N HIS A 228 -10.08 24.03 12.74
CA HIS A 228 -11.51 23.66 12.67
C HIS A 228 -12.12 23.79 11.27
N ASN A 229 -11.84 24.88 10.55
CA ASN A 229 -12.37 25.07 9.19
C ASN A 229 -11.86 24.00 8.21
N PHE A 230 -10.59 23.61 8.33
CA PHE A 230 -10.00 22.56 7.50
C PHE A 230 -10.60 21.20 7.84
N LEU A 231 -10.78 20.90 9.13
CA LEU A 231 -11.43 19.67 9.59
C LEU A 231 -12.87 19.56 9.06
N GLU A 232 -13.65 20.65 9.11
CA GLU A 232 -15.00 20.70 8.56
C GLU A 232 -14.99 20.46 7.04
N GLY A 233 -14.10 21.13 6.29
CA GLY A 233 -13.91 20.90 4.86
C GLY A 233 -13.51 19.47 4.53
N MET A 234 -12.65 18.87 5.35
CA MET A 234 -12.24 17.48 5.23
C MET A 234 -13.41 16.51 5.45
N CYS A 235 -14.28 16.77 6.42
CA CYS A 235 -15.48 15.97 6.67
C CYS A 235 -16.48 16.05 5.50
N HIS A 236 -16.49 17.14 4.74
CA HIS A 236 -17.30 17.27 3.53
C HIS A 236 -16.69 16.58 2.31
N SER A 237 -15.36 16.63 2.18
CA SER A 237 -14.66 16.22 0.95
C SER A 237 -14.32 14.73 0.93
N LEU A 238 -14.10 14.12 2.10
CA LEU A 238 -13.67 12.72 2.19
C LEU A 238 -14.83 11.72 2.11
N PRO A 239 -14.59 10.51 1.55
CA PRO A 239 -15.57 9.44 1.57
C PRO A 239 -15.99 9.05 3.00
N LEU A 240 -17.28 8.79 3.19
CA LEU A 240 -17.86 8.41 4.49
C LEU A 240 -17.24 7.14 5.10
N SER A 241 -16.80 6.21 4.26
CA SER A 241 -16.12 4.98 4.70
C SER A 241 -14.75 5.29 5.28
N LEU A 242 -13.99 6.19 4.65
CA LEU A 242 -12.67 6.60 5.14
C LEU A 242 -12.77 7.37 6.46
N LEU A 243 -13.74 8.28 6.57
CA LEU A 243 -14.02 9.00 7.83
C LEU A 243 -14.35 8.03 8.97
N ALA A 244 -15.12 6.97 8.67
CA ALA A 244 -15.48 5.97 9.67
C ALA A 244 -14.29 5.09 10.08
N ASP A 245 -13.45 4.65 9.12
CA ASP A 245 -12.22 3.91 9.39
C ASP A 245 -11.25 4.74 10.26
N MET A 246 -11.11 6.04 9.97
CA MET A 246 -10.25 6.93 10.75
C MET A 246 -10.79 7.12 12.17
N ALA A 247 -12.11 7.26 12.33
CA ALA A 247 -12.74 7.37 13.64
C ALA A 247 -12.60 6.08 14.46
N GLU A 248 -12.56 4.92 13.81
CA GLU A 248 -12.30 3.64 14.48
C GLU A 248 -10.86 3.55 14.98
N LYS A 249 -9.90 3.91 14.12
CA LYS A 249 -8.46 3.81 14.42
C LYS A 249 -8.00 4.86 15.43
N HIS A 250 -8.43 6.11 15.26
CA HIS A 250 -7.89 7.26 16.00
C HIS A 250 -8.97 7.90 16.87
N LEU A 251 -8.94 7.62 18.18
CA LEU A 251 -9.91 8.15 19.14
C LEU A 251 -9.96 9.69 19.15
N GLY A 252 -8.80 10.34 19.00
CA GLY A 252 -8.74 11.80 18.89
C GLY A 252 -9.50 12.33 17.66
N PHE A 253 -9.42 11.61 16.53
CA PHE A 253 -10.19 11.96 15.34
C PHE A 253 -11.68 11.73 15.54
N ARG A 254 -12.07 10.61 16.15
CA ARG A 254 -13.47 10.29 16.46
C ARG A 254 -14.15 11.40 17.24
N ASP A 255 -13.49 11.89 18.29
CA ASP A 255 -14.08 12.90 19.18
C ASP A 255 -14.23 14.24 18.44
N MET A 256 -13.20 14.67 17.69
CA MET A 256 -13.26 15.86 16.83
C MET A 256 -14.36 15.77 15.76
N TYR A 257 -14.49 14.60 15.13
CA TYR A 257 -15.48 14.37 14.09
C TYR A 257 -16.91 14.34 14.68
N SER A 258 -17.10 13.72 15.85
CA SER A 258 -18.37 13.78 16.60
C SER A 258 -18.77 15.23 16.90
N ASP A 259 -17.82 16.07 17.32
CA ASP A 259 -18.07 17.49 17.60
C ASP A 259 -18.48 18.28 16.35
N VAL A 260 -17.89 17.99 15.18
CA VAL A 260 -18.31 18.56 13.89
C VAL A 260 -19.75 18.16 13.55
N LEU A 261 -20.10 16.87 13.67
CA LEU A 261 -21.47 16.41 13.42
C LEU A 261 -22.47 17.04 14.39
N LYS A 262 -22.06 17.23 15.66
CA LYS A 262 -22.92 17.90 16.65
C LYS A 262 -23.13 19.38 16.32
N LYS A 263 -22.09 20.07 15.83
CA LYS A 263 -22.19 21.45 15.35
C LYS A 263 -23.17 21.52 14.18
N TRP A 264 -23.04 20.64 13.20
CA TRP A 264 -23.94 20.57 12.05
C TRP A 264 -25.40 20.34 12.46
N ALA A 265 -25.66 19.44 13.41
CA ALA A 265 -27.00 19.19 13.92
C ALA A 265 -27.64 20.44 14.55
N LYS A 266 -26.85 21.25 15.28
CA LYS A 266 -27.33 22.52 15.89
C LYS A 266 -27.66 23.60 14.88
N GLU A 267 -27.14 23.49 13.65
CA GLU A 267 -27.38 24.43 12.56
C GLU A 267 -28.59 24.03 11.69
N ILE A 268 -29.36 23.03 12.12
CA ILE A 268 -30.56 22.53 11.44
C ILE A 268 -31.78 22.75 12.34
N GLU A 269 -32.83 23.37 11.79
CA GLU A 269 -34.09 23.65 12.47
C GLU A 269 -35.24 22.87 11.83
N TYR A 270 -36.28 22.57 12.61
CA TYR A 270 -37.44 21.85 12.12
C TYR A 270 -38.45 22.83 11.48
N ASP A 271 -38.63 22.72 10.15
CA ASP A 271 -39.66 23.45 9.43
C ASP A 271 -41.01 22.75 9.62
N ILE A 272 -41.89 23.38 10.40
CA ILE A 272 -43.24 22.88 10.70
C ILE A 272 -44.10 22.74 9.43
N ASN A 273 -43.90 23.63 8.44
CA ASN A 273 -44.71 23.64 7.23
C ASN A 273 -44.39 22.44 6.35
N ASN A 274 -43.10 22.16 6.18
CA ASN A 274 -42.62 21.06 5.36
C ASN A 274 -42.45 19.75 6.15
N ARG A 275 -42.52 19.80 7.49
CA ARG A 275 -42.30 18.68 8.42
C ARG A 275 -40.93 18.02 8.22
N GLU A 276 -39.93 18.86 7.97
CA GLU A 276 -38.57 18.48 7.61
C GLU A 276 -37.54 19.30 8.37
N TRP A 277 -36.39 18.68 8.63
CA TRP A 277 -35.24 19.34 9.22
C TRP A 277 -34.46 20.08 8.13
N THR A 278 -34.45 21.40 8.19
CA THR A 278 -33.86 22.29 7.19
C THR A 278 -32.71 23.12 7.78
N PRO A 279 -31.63 23.39 7.02
CA PRO A 279 -30.54 24.22 7.51
C PRO A 279 -31.00 25.65 7.82
N VAL A 280 -30.52 26.23 8.92
CA VAL A 280 -30.85 27.59 9.36
C VAL A 280 -30.26 28.64 8.42
N SER A 281 -29.08 28.37 7.86
CA SER A 281 -28.40 29.28 6.95
C SER A 281 -28.56 28.85 5.48
N LYS A 282 -28.66 29.84 4.58
CA LYS A 282 -28.70 29.61 3.12
C LYS A 282 -27.34 29.21 2.54
N ASN A 283 -26.26 29.31 3.33
CA ASN A 283 -24.94 28.85 2.94
C ASN A 283 -24.86 27.35 3.25
N HIS A 284 -25.44 26.57 2.34
CA HIS A 284 -25.58 25.13 2.43
C HIS A 284 -24.22 24.43 2.58
N SER A 285 -24.00 23.78 3.71
CA SER A 285 -22.99 22.72 3.81
C SER A 285 -23.61 21.37 4.21
N VAL A 286 -24.66 21.34 5.05
CA VAL A 286 -25.17 20.08 5.61
C VAL A 286 -26.69 20.00 5.57
N SER A 287 -27.23 18.99 4.90
CA SER A 287 -28.64 18.60 4.98
C SER A 287 -28.84 17.54 6.06
N PHE A 288 -30.07 17.40 6.57
CA PHE A 288 -30.41 16.33 7.52
C PHE A 288 -30.07 14.93 6.97
N GLN A 289 -30.27 14.71 5.66
CA GLN A 289 -29.90 13.45 5.01
C GLN A 289 -28.38 13.23 5.01
N ASN A 290 -27.59 14.27 4.70
CA ASN A 290 -26.14 14.17 4.73
C ASN A 290 -25.66 13.81 6.15
N LEU A 291 -26.09 14.58 7.15
CA LEU A 291 -25.79 14.33 8.57
C LEU A 291 -26.11 12.88 8.98
N THR A 292 -27.27 12.38 8.55
CA THR A 292 -27.69 11.02 8.85
C THR A 292 -26.81 9.97 8.18
N GLN A 293 -26.35 10.20 6.94
CA GLN A 293 -25.43 9.31 6.26
C GLN A 293 -24.08 9.20 6.99
N HIS A 294 -23.57 10.31 7.55
CA HIS A 294 -22.36 10.31 8.38
C HIS A 294 -22.52 9.40 9.61
N PHE A 295 -23.61 9.57 10.37
CA PHE A 295 -23.88 8.71 11.55
C PHE A 295 -24.10 7.24 11.17
N VAL A 296 -24.87 6.96 10.11
CA VAL A 296 -25.09 5.58 9.64
C VAL A 296 -23.78 4.93 9.21
N SER A 297 -22.89 5.65 8.51
CA SER A 297 -21.57 5.13 8.12
C SER A 297 -20.74 4.75 9.35
N LEU A 298 -20.70 5.62 10.37
CA LEU A 298 -19.99 5.35 11.62
C LEU A 298 -20.56 4.15 12.38
N CYS A 299 -21.88 4.03 12.47
CA CYS A 299 -22.53 2.89 13.12
C CYS A 299 -22.32 1.56 12.38
N LYS A 300 -22.14 1.60 11.05
CA LYS A 300 -21.87 0.42 10.22
C LYS A 300 -20.42 -0.02 10.24
N ALA A 301 -19.48 0.90 10.44
CA ALA A 301 -18.05 0.58 10.44
C ALA A 301 -17.66 -0.35 11.60
N SER A 302 -18.11 -0.05 12.83
CA SER A 302 -17.80 -0.93 13.97
C SER A 302 -18.84 -0.87 15.10
N ILE A 303 -18.96 -1.97 15.84
CA ILE A 303 -19.85 -2.09 17.00
C ILE A 303 -19.42 -1.15 18.13
N SER A 304 -18.12 -0.92 18.29
CA SER A 304 -17.59 -0.01 19.31
C SER A 304 -17.98 1.45 19.02
N LEU A 305 -17.85 1.90 17.77
CA LEU A 305 -18.29 3.22 17.35
C LEU A 305 -19.80 3.39 17.50
N ARG A 306 -20.57 2.36 17.12
CA ARG A 306 -22.02 2.34 17.29
C ARG A 306 -22.42 2.57 18.75
N ASN A 307 -21.89 1.79 19.68
CA ASN A 307 -22.26 1.90 21.10
C ASN A 307 -21.87 3.27 21.68
N PHE A 308 -20.71 3.80 21.28
CA PHE A 308 -20.26 5.14 21.66
C PHE A 308 -21.24 6.22 21.18
N LEU A 309 -21.60 6.20 19.89
CA LEU A 309 -22.51 7.18 19.30
C LEU A 309 -23.94 7.05 19.84
N GLU A 310 -24.45 5.84 20.04
CA GLU A 310 -25.76 5.63 20.66
C GLU A 310 -25.80 6.24 22.07
N THR A 311 -24.75 6.04 22.87
CA THR A 311 -24.65 6.61 24.22
C THR A 311 -24.58 8.14 24.18
N GLU A 312 -23.77 8.72 23.28
CA GLU A 312 -23.68 10.18 23.12
C GLU A 312 -25.01 10.80 22.66
N LEU A 313 -25.65 10.22 21.65
CA LEU A 313 -26.92 10.72 21.12
C LEU A 313 -28.05 10.61 22.15
N GLN A 314 -28.07 9.55 22.96
CA GLN A 314 -29.02 9.43 24.07
C GLN A 314 -28.79 10.49 25.15
N ALA A 315 -27.53 10.79 25.49
CA ALA A 315 -27.20 11.85 26.43
C ALA A 315 -27.65 13.23 25.90
N LEU A 316 -27.48 13.48 24.61
CA LEU A 316 -27.94 14.71 23.96
C LEU A 316 -29.47 14.81 23.94
N LYS A 317 -30.17 13.73 23.58
CA LYS A 317 -31.64 13.66 23.69
C LYS A 317 -32.12 13.98 25.10
N PHE A 318 -31.49 13.39 26.11
CA PHE A 318 -31.85 13.64 27.51
C PHE A 318 -31.64 15.11 27.89
N SER A 319 -30.54 15.72 27.41
CA SER A 319 -30.25 17.14 27.68
C SER A 319 -31.25 18.10 27.04
N GLU A 320 -31.91 17.70 25.96
CA GLU A 320 -32.97 18.48 25.31
C GLU A 320 -34.35 18.26 25.94
N GLY A 321 -34.48 17.38 26.94
CA GLY A 321 -35.76 17.13 27.64
C GLY A 321 -36.42 15.80 27.31
N ASP A 322 -35.69 14.86 26.70
CA ASP A 322 -36.11 13.49 26.43
C ASP A 322 -37.43 13.39 25.63
N PHE A 323 -37.56 14.25 24.63
CA PHE A 323 -38.76 14.28 23.79
C PHE A 323 -38.84 13.06 22.87
N ASP A 324 -40.03 12.44 22.81
CA ASP A 324 -40.33 11.34 21.88
C ASP A 324 -41.10 11.80 20.62
N VAL A 325 -41.41 13.09 20.54
CA VAL A 325 -42.21 13.69 19.47
C VAL A 325 -41.30 14.21 18.35
N ARG A 326 -41.66 13.88 17.10
CA ARG A 326 -40.93 14.31 15.91
C ARG A 326 -40.83 15.83 15.82
N GLY A 327 -39.66 16.34 15.44
CA GLY A 327 -39.42 17.77 15.23
C GLY A 327 -39.18 18.60 16.48
N LEU A 328 -39.20 17.99 17.68
CA LEU A 328 -38.84 18.68 18.93
C LEU A 328 -37.37 18.49 19.30
N SER A 329 -36.79 17.33 18.97
CA SER A 329 -35.37 17.05 19.16
C SER A 329 -34.80 16.41 17.90
N ILE A 330 -33.73 17.01 17.37
CA ILE A 330 -33.04 16.45 16.20
C ILE A 330 -32.39 15.12 16.52
N TRP A 331 -31.92 14.94 17.77
CA TRP A 331 -31.25 13.71 18.21
C TRP A 331 -32.21 12.53 18.27
N GLU A 332 -33.45 12.74 18.71
CA GLU A 332 -34.48 11.70 18.70
C GLU A 332 -34.82 11.26 17.26
N ASP A 333 -34.98 12.24 16.36
CA ASP A 333 -35.30 11.94 14.96
C ASP A 333 -34.12 11.27 14.24
N LEU A 334 -32.87 11.65 14.56
CA LEU A 334 -31.66 10.97 14.08
C LEU A 334 -31.58 9.54 14.61
N LEU A 335 -31.77 9.31 15.92
CA LEU A 335 -31.75 7.98 16.52
C LEU A 335 -32.77 7.05 15.83
N LYS A 336 -34.03 7.50 15.72
CA LYS A 336 -35.09 6.75 15.03
C LYS A 336 -34.71 6.42 13.58
N TYR A 337 -34.11 7.36 12.86
CA TYR A 337 -33.72 7.14 11.47
C TYR A 337 -32.53 6.17 11.35
N ILE A 338 -31.49 6.34 12.16
CA ILE A 338 -30.31 5.47 12.18
C ILE A 338 -30.73 4.02 12.46
N PHE A 339 -31.54 3.79 13.51
CA PHE A 339 -32.03 2.44 13.83
C PHE A 339 -32.84 1.83 12.70
N LYS A 340 -33.68 2.64 12.03
CA LYS A 340 -34.49 2.19 10.89
C LYS A 340 -33.62 1.79 9.69
N GLU A 341 -32.59 2.56 9.37
CA GLU A 341 -31.68 2.24 8.26
C GLU A 341 -30.77 1.05 8.58
N MET A 342 -30.36 0.90 9.84
CA MET A 342 -29.57 -0.25 10.31
C MET A 342 -30.37 -1.55 10.28
N ALA A 343 -31.69 -1.50 10.47
CA ALA A 343 -32.57 -2.68 10.37
C ALA A 343 -32.88 -3.10 8.92
N ARG A 344 -32.54 -2.26 7.93
CA ARG A 344 -32.78 -2.50 6.50
C ARG A 344 -31.56 -3.08 5.77
N SER A 345 -30.36 -2.88 6.33
CA SER A 345 -29.11 -3.50 5.88
C SER A 345 -28.89 -4.83 6.58
#